data_AF-A0A7X7MLZ8-F1
#
_entry.id   AF-A0A7X7MLZ8-F1
#
_cell.length_a   1.000
_cell.length_b   1.000
_cell.length_c   1.000
_cell.angle_alpha   90.00
_cell.angle_beta   90.00
_cell.angle_gamma   90.00
#
_symmetry.space_group_name_H-M   'P 1'
#
loop_
_entity.id
_entity.type
_entity.pdbx_description
1 polymer ?
#
loop_
_entity_poly.entity_id
_entity_poly.type
_entity_poly.pdbx_seq_one_letter_code
_entity_poly.pdbx_strand_id
1 'polypeptide(L)'
;MIAYKLLRLRKDKTLGPLFINCRQRIPVGTPLKAEAHRRKGYQFRPGWHCTWKPVAPHLSTKGRVWCKVDVEDYVQYARPESQGGTWVLAQQMTLLEVCHDVGERSEAVA
;
A
#
# COMPACT_ATOMS: atom_id res chain seq x y z
N MET A 1 -2.34 -5.91 -12.61
CA MET A 1 -2.21 -4.44 -12.82
C MET A 1 -1.20 -3.88 -11.84
N ILE A 2 -0.27 -3.03 -12.28
CA ILE A 2 0.66 -2.37 -11.35
C ILE A 2 -0.05 -1.27 -10.57
N ALA A 3 0.09 -1.31 -9.25
CA ALA A 3 -0.36 -0.28 -8.32
C ALA A 3 0.67 -0.08 -7.19
N TYR A 4 0.39 0.85 -6.29
CA TYR A 4 1.24 1.15 -5.14
C TYR A 4 0.48 0.98 -3.84
N LYS A 5 1.17 0.46 -2.83
CA LYS A 5 0.60 0.27 -1.50
C LYS A 5 1.54 0.74 -0.43
N LEU A 6 1.05 1.59 0.47
CA LEU A 6 1.80 2.01 1.65
C LEU A 6 1.67 0.95 2.73
N LEU A 7 2.81 0.39 3.16
CA LEU A 7 2.89 -0.65 4.19
C LEU A 7 3.70 -0.17 5.39
N ARG A 8 3.49 -0.80 6.55
CA ARG A 8 4.34 -0.58 7.73
C ARG A 8 5.62 -1.37 7.58
N LEU A 9 6.75 -0.72 7.81
CA LEU A 9 8.03 -1.39 7.99
C LEU A 9 8.26 -1.65 9.48
N ARG A 10 8.34 -2.92 9.87
CA ARG A 10 8.55 -3.32 11.27
C ARG A 10 10.04 -3.34 11.62
N LYS A 11 10.34 -3.44 12.92
CA LYS A 11 11.72 -3.54 13.44
C LYS A 11 12.44 -4.81 12.93
N ASP A 12 11.69 -5.90 12.76
CA ASP A 12 12.16 -7.17 12.19
C ASP A 12 12.28 -7.14 10.65
N LYS A 13 12.22 -5.95 10.04
CA LYS A 13 12.24 -5.70 8.58
C LYS A 13 11.09 -6.32 7.79
N THR A 14 10.09 -6.89 8.47
CA THR A 14 8.89 -7.41 7.80
C THR A 14 7.89 -6.31 7.48
N LEU A 15 7.06 -6.57 6.46
CA LEU A 15 6.01 -5.66 6.03
C LEU A 15 4.63 -6.08 6.56
N GLY A 16 3.74 -5.11 6.72
CA GLY A 16 2.36 -5.39 7.10
C GLY A 16 1.39 -4.24 6.87
N PRO A 17 0.07 -4.49 6.97
CA PRO A 17 -0.96 -3.49 6.78
C PRO A 17 -0.88 -2.32 7.78
N LEU A 18 -1.37 -1.14 7.36
CA LEU A 18 -1.40 0.04 8.23
C LEU A 18 -2.37 -0.10 9.41
N PHE A 19 -3.62 -0.51 9.11
CA PHE A 19 -4.74 -0.40 10.05
C PHE A 19 -5.45 -1.72 10.33
N ILE A 20 -5.94 -2.41 9.30
CA ILE A 20 -6.74 -3.62 9.41
C ILE A 20 -5.82 -4.83 9.23
N ASN A 21 -5.96 -5.86 10.07
CA ASN A 21 -5.07 -7.02 10.11
C ASN A 21 -3.58 -6.64 10.25
N CYS A 22 -3.26 -5.66 11.09
CA CYS A 22 -1.93 -5.04 11.18
C CYS A 22 -0.80 -5.99 11.65
N ARG A 23 -1.13 -7.21 12.10
CA ARG A 23 -0.17 -8.26 12.48
C ARG A 23 0.21 -9.16 11.29
N GLN A 24 -0.57 -9.14 10.21
CA GLN A 24 -0.28 -9.91 8.98
C GLN A 24 1.10 -9.56 8.44
N ARG A 25 1.84 -10.59 8.05
CA ARG A 25 3.11 -10.49 7.35
C ARG A 25 2.83 -10.51 5.85
N ILE A 26 3.37 -9.54 5.11
CA ILE A 26 3.22 -9.44 3.66
C ILE A 26 4.58 -9.80 3.03
N PRO A 27 4.79 -11.07 2.63
CA PRO A 27 6.02 -11.49 1.95
C PRO A 27 6.09 -10.94 0.52
N VAL A 28 7.31 -10.69 0.05
CA VAL A 28 7.60 -10.30 -1.34
C VAL A 28 7.40 -11.52 -2.24
N GLY A 29 6.86 -11.32 -3.44
CA GLY A 29 6.70 -12.35 -4.48
C GLY A 29 5.58 -13.36 -4.24
N THR A 30 4.83 -13.26 -3.14
CA THR A 30 3.74 -14.20 -2.83
C THR A 30 2.38 -13.56 -3.11
N PRO A 31 1.49 -14.24 -3.86
CA PRO A 31 0.12 -13.76 -4.06
C PRO A 31 -0.69 -13.90 -2.78
N LEU A 32 -1.40 -12.83 -2.41
CA LEU A 32 -2.23 -12.77 -1.22
C LEU A 32 -3.68 -12.42 -1.58
N LYS A 33 -4.61 -13.28 -1.17
CA LYS A 33 -6.04 -12.98 -1.24
C LYS A 33 -6.43 -11.96 -0.17
N ALA A 34 -7.34 -11.06 -0.53
CA ALA A 34 -7.90 -10.12 0.41
C ALA A 34 -8.82 -10.83 1.42
N GLU A 35 -8.69 -10.45 2.68
CA GLU A 35 -9.54 -10.97 3.76
C GLU A 35 -10.46 -9.86 4.30
N ALA A 36 -11.67 -10.25 4.68
CA ALA A 36 -12.67 -9.34 5.22
C ALA A 36 -12.59 -9.28 6.75
N HIS A 37 -11.99 -8.22 7.28
CA HIS A 37 -11.83 -8.01 8.72
C HIS A 37 -12.64 -6.79 9.17
N ARG A 38 -13.62 -6.98 10.08
CA ARG A 38 -14.36 -5.87 10.68
C ARG A 38 -13.53 -5.23 11.80
N ARG A 39 -13.47 -3.89 11.82
CA ARG A 39 -12.83 -3.13 12.90
C ARG A 39 -13.71 -1.93 13.27
N LYS A 40 -14.04 -1.81 14.55
CA LYS A 40 -14.82 -0.66 15.06
C LYS A 40 -14.10 0.65 14.69
N GLY A 41 -14.86 1.63 14.17
CA GLY A 41 -14.34 2.93 13.74
C GLY A 41 -13.77 2.97 12.31
N TYR A 42 -13.85 1.87 11.55
CA TYR A 42 -13.42 1.81 10.15
C TYR A 42 -14.59 1.43 9.24
N GLN A 43 -14.64 2.04 8.06
CA GLN A 43 -15.64 1.66 7.05
C GLN A 43 -15.34 0.25 6.51
N PHE A 44 -16.35 -0.61 6.48
CA PHE A 44 -16.20 -1.98 6.00
C PHE A 44 -16.09 -2.00 4.47
N ARG A 45 -14.87 -2.20 3.98
CA ARG A 45 -14.53 -2.33 2.57
C ARG A 45 -13.52 -3.48 2.45
N PRO A 46 -13.95 -4.71 2.15
CA PRO A 46 -13.01 -5.81 1.94
C PRO A 46 -12.19 -5.54 0.69
N GLY A 47 -10.90 -5.90 0.72
CA GLY A 47 -9.98 -5.67 -0.39
C GLY A 47 -8.69 -4.95 0.00
N TRP A 48 -7.66 -5.17 -0.81
CA TRP A 48 -6.40 -4.46 -0.75
C TRP A 48 -6.59 -3.07 -1.32
N HIS A 49 -6.52 -2.07 -0.43
CA HIS A 49 -6.54 -0.67 -0.83
C HIS A 49 -5.15 -0.23 -1.31
N CYS A 50 -5.07 0.18 -2.56
CA CYS A 50 -3.86 0.62 -3.24
C CYS A 50 -4.14 1.96 -3.95
N THR A 51 -3.09 2.64 -4.40
CA THR A 51 -3.14 3.89 -5.16
C THR A 51 -2.46 3.71 -6.51
N TRP A 52 -2.84 4.53 -7.48
CA TRP A 52 -2.20 4.51 -8.81
C TRP A 52 -0.75 5.02 -8.78
N LYS A 53 -0.48 5.98 -7.89
CA LYS A 53 0.86 6.55 -7.64
C LYS A 53 1.20 6.38 -6.16
N PRO A 54 2.48 6.36 -5.76
CA PRO A 54 2.89 6.29 -4.35
C PRO A 54 2.68 7.63 -3.62
N VAL A 55 1.46 8.18 -3.69
CA VAL A 55 1.11 9.51 -3.19
C VAL A 55 -0.20 9.40 -2.40
N ALA A 56 -0.15 9.74 -1.11
CA ALA A 56 -1.31 9.83 -0.24
C ALA A 56 -1.04 10.89 0.85
N PRO A 57 -1.29 12.19 0.57
CA PRO A 57 -0.81 13.30 1.42
C PRO A 57 -1.31 13.24 2.87
N HIS A 58 -2.53 12.75 3.08
CA HIS A 58 -3.11 12.54 4.40
C HIS A 58 -2.45 11.42 5.26
N LEU A 59 -1.57 10.58 4.68
CA LEU A 59 -0.92 9.50 5.40
C LEU A 59 0.53 9.86 5.72
N SER A 60 0.91 9.73 7.00
CA SER A 60 2.31 9.78 7.40
C SER A 60 3.13 8.68 6.69
N THR A 61 4.37 8.99 6.33
CA THR A 61 5.38 8.07 5.80
C THR A 61 6.32 7.52 6.89
N LYS A 62 6.25 8.04 8.13
CA LYS A 62 7.13 7.62 9.23
C LYS A 62 6.93 6.14 9.58
N GLY A 63 8.00 5.34 9.48
CA GLY A 63 7.96 3.89 9.73
C GLY A 63 7.12 3.12 8.72
N ARG A 64 6.92 3.68 7.53
CA ARG A 64 6.14 3.10 6.44
C ARG A 64 6.91 3.24 5.14
N VAL A 65 6.62 2.36 4.20
CA VAL A 65 7.29 2.32 2.90
C VAL A 65 6.28 2.03 1.82
N TRP A 66 6.43 2.70 0.68
CA TRP A 66 5.65 2.41 -0.51
C TRP A 66 6.18 1.14 -1.16
N CYS A 67 5.29 0.28 -1.60
CA CYS A 67 5.63 -0.93 -2.31
C CYS A 67 4.90 -0.95 -3.65
N LYS A 68 5.61 -1.37 -4.69
CA LYS A 68 5.01 -1.71 -5.98
C LYS A 68 4.34 -3.07 -5.83
N VAL A 69 3.08 -3.13 -6.22
CA VAL A 69 2.27 -4.34 -6.13
C VAL A 69 1.66 -4.65 -7.48
N ASP A 70 1.54 -5.93 -7.79
CA ASP A 70 0.64 -6.39 -8.84
C ASP A 70 -0.69 -6.76 -8.20
N VAL A 71 -1.79 -6.30 -8.79
CA VAL A 71 -3.14 -6.53 -8.29
C VAL A 71 -4.06 -7.10 -9.36
N GLU A 72 -4.98 -7.96 -8.92
CA GLU A 72 -5.99 -8.60 -9.76
C GLU A 72 -7.36 -8.49 -9.10
N ASP A 73 -8.42 -8.66 -9.91
CA ASP A 73 -9.82 -8.57 -9.49
C ASP A 73 -10.06 -7.29 -8.67
N TYR A 74 -9.95 -6.15 -9.37
CA TYR A 74 -9.93 -4.84 -8.74
C TYR A 74 -10.97 -3.90 -9.34
N VAL A 75 -11.42 -2.99 -8.49
CA VAL A 75 -12.24 -1.84 -8.88
C VAL A 75 -11.49 -0.56 -8.60
N GLN A 76 -11.66 0.44 -9.47
CA GLN A 76 -11.13 1.78 -9.27
C GLN A 76 -12.23 2.69 -8.75
N TYR A 77 -11.87 3.61 -7.87
CA TYR A 77 -12.80 4.61 -7.38
C TYR A 77 -12.07 5.92 -7.06
N ALA A 78 -12.77 7.02 -7.29
CA ALA A 78 -12.23 8.34 -7.01
C ALA A 78 -12.23 8.63 -5.50
N ARG A 79 -11.12 9.22 -5.04
CA ARG A 79 -10.99 9.91 -3.76
C ARG A 79 -10.52 11.33 -4.03
N PRO A 80 -10.71 12.26 -3.08
CA PRO A 80 -10.13 13.60 -3.17
C PRO A 80 -8.62 13.52 -3.40
N GLU A 81 -8.05 14.49 -4.13
CA GLU A 81 -6.60 14.58 -4.35
C GLU A 81 -5.81 14.65 -3.04
N SER A 82 -6.38 15.26 -2.00
CA SER A 82 -5.82 15.26 -0.64
C SER A 82 -5.65 13.85 -0.04
N GLN A 83 -6.37 12.86 -0.59
CA GLN A 83 -6.28 11.44 -0.25
C GLN A 83 -5.51 10.60 -1.27
N GLY A 84 -4.90 11.21 -2.29
CA GLY A 84 -4.15 10.51 -3.34
C GLY A 84 -4.95 10.23 -4.61
N GLY A 85 -6.10 10.90 -4.79
CA GLY A 85 -6.85 10.85 -6.05
C GLY A 85 -7.49 9.48 -6.29
N THR A 86 -7.03 8.73 -7.30
CA THR A 86 -7.64 7.44 -7.66
C THR A 86 -7.11 6.28 -6.83
N TRP A 87 -8.02 5.55 -6.21
CA TRP A 87 -7.73 4.35 -5.43
C TRP A 87 -8.15 3.09 -6.17
N VAL A 88 -7.45 2.00 -5.85
CA VAL A 88 -7.70 0.65 -6.33
C VAL A 88 -8.08 -0.21 -5.14
N LEU A 89 -9.22 -0.90 -5.23
CA LEU A 89 -9.62 -1.94 -4.27
C LEU A 89 -9.50 -3.28 -4.97
N ALA A 90 -8.52 -4.10 -4.58
CA ALA A 90 -8.20 -5.36 -5.23
C ALA A 90 -8.44 -6.58 -4.34
N GLN A 91 -8.89 -7.69 -4.93
CA GLN A 91 -9.11 -8.94 -4.21
C GLN A 91 -7.88 -9.84 -4.16
N GLN A 92 -6.91 -9.62 -5.05
CA GLN A 92 -5.59 -10.26 -4.98
C GLN A 92 -4.48 -9.22 -5.10
N MET A 93 -3.39 -9.46 -4.38
CA MET A 93 -2.22 -8.60 -4.38
C MET A 93 -0.95 -9.42 -4.23
N THR A 94 0.02 -9.18 -5.10
CA THR A 94 1.39 -9.69 -4.98
C THR A 94 2.32 -8.50 -4.78
N LEU A 95 3.13 -8.55 -3.72
CA LEU A 95 4.13 -7.51 -3.49
C LEU A 95 5.34 -7.78 -4.37
N LEU A 96 5.68 -6.85 -5.26
CA LEU A 96 6.79 -7.01 -6.20
C LEU A 96 8.08 -6.44 -5.64
N GLU A 97 8.03 -5.19 -5.16
CA GLU A 97 9.22 -4.44 -4.79
C GLU A 97 8.91 -3.41 -3.70
N VAL A 98 9.88 -3.18 -2.83
CA VAL A 98 9.87 -2.08 -1.86
C VAL A 98 10.49 -0.86 -2.53
N CYS A 99 9.74 0.23 -2.66
CA CYS A 99 10.26 1.47 -3.23
C CYS A 99 11.16 2.15 -2.19
N HIS A 100 12.47 2.11 -2.42
CA HIS A 100 13.43 2.92 -1.69
C HIS A 100 13.45 4.33 -2.31
N ASP A 101 13.21 5.34 -1.47
CA ASP A 101 13.29 6.77 -1.74
C ASP A 101 12.35 7.38 -2.80
N VAL A 102 11.40 8.19 -2.31
CA VAL A 102 10.85 9.34 -3.06
C VAL A 102 11.40 10.66 -2.47
N GLY A 103 12.54 10.62 -1.78
CA GLY A 103 13.24 11.79 -1.24
C GLY A 103 14.74 11.53 -1.25
N GLU A 104 15.48 12.40 -1.93
CA GLU A 104 16.95 12.40 -2.12
C GLU A 104 17.52 11.38 -3.12
N ARG A 105 17.32 11.68 -4.41
CA ARG A 105 18.44 11.67 -5.37
C ARG A 105 18.63 13.07 -5.92
N SER A 106 19.45 13.85 -5.23
CA SER A 106 20.22 14.95 -5.83
C SER A 106 21.68 14.50 -5.87
N GLU A 107 22.01 13.71 -6.88
CA GLU A 107 23.38 13.63 -7.39
C GLU A 107 23.45 14.55 -8.62
N ALA A 108 24.09 15.70 -8.44
CA ALA A 108 24.85 16.37 -9.49
C ALA A 108 26.25 16.50 -8.87
N VAL A 109 27.22 15.63 -9.21
CA VAL A 109 28.03 15.69 -10.44
C VAL A 109 28.51 17.11 -10.73
N ALA A 110 29.58 17.51 -10.05
CA ALA A 110 30.81 18.08 -10.61
C ALA A 110 31.87 18.17 -9.51
#